data_AF-A0AAE1NNN2-F1
#
_entry.id   AF-A0AAE1NNN2-F1
#
_cell.length_a   1.000
_cell.length_b   1.000
_cell.length_c   1.000
_cell.angle_alpha   90.00
_cell.angle_beta   90.00
_cell.angle_gamma   90.00
#
_symmetry.space_group_name_H-M   'P 1'
#
loop_
_entity.id
_entity.type
_entity.pdbx_description
1 polymer ?
#
loop_
_entity_poly.entity_id
_entity_poly.type
_entity_poly.pdbx_seq_one_letter_code
_entity_poly.pdbx_strand_id
1 'polypeptide(L)'
;MFVDEVVVTRVETDGETITEEEIETRPEKLPGILVTNKENLQAVYKYMDDDAVATLYATIKAKEDDIPGAWVCQECAEITADGREVVECESCYEWYHTACLGSAENFMASWSCYKCIPTQNEISFKDF
;
A
#
# COMPACT_ATOMS: atom_id res chain seq x y z
N MET A 1 -1.93 4.62 -3.37
CA MET A 1 -1.11 5.79 -2.95
C MET A 1 -1.97 6.59 -1.98
N PHE A 2 -1.42 7.15 -0.90
CA PHE A 2 -2.21 7.81 0.14
C PHE A 2 -2.38 9.33 -0.05
N VAL A 3 -1.65 9.90 -1.02
CA VAL A 3 -1.74 11.28 -1.52
C VAL A 3 -1.65 11.21 -3.04
N ASP A 4 -2.43 11.99 -3.80
CA ASP A 4 -2.41 11.96 -5.27
C ASP A 4 -1.08 12.48 -5.87
N GLU A 5 -0.68 12.00 -7.05
CA GLU A 5 0.56 12.39 -7.72
C GLU A 5 0.57 13.89 -8.06
N VAL A 6 -0.60 14.45 -8.36
CA VAL A 6 -0.77 15.89 -8.62
C VAL A 6 -0.46 16.69 -7.35
N VAL A 7 -0.88 16.21 -6.19
CA VAL A 7 -0.61 16.86 -4.89
C VAL A 7 0.87 16.74 -4.54
N VAL A 8 1.47 15.56 -4.74
CA VAL A 8 2.93 15.36 -4.55
C VAL A 8 3.72 16.33 -5.42
N THR A 9 3.37 16.45 -6.70
CA THR A 9 4.03 17.36 -7.63
C THR A 9 3.93 18.80 -7.13
N ARG A 10 2.74 19.24 -6.68
CA ARG A 10 2.52 20.60 -6.15
C ARG A 10 3.39 20.90 -4.93
N VAL A 11 3.51 19.95 -4.00
CA VAL A 11 4.38 20.08 -2.82
C VAL A 11 5.84 20.22 -3.25
N GLU A 12 6.27 19.43 -4.22
CA GLU A 12 7.67 19.44 -4.70
C GLU A 12 8.03 20.69 -5.51
N THR A 13 7.11 21.20 -6.34
CA THR A 13 7.38 22.35 -7.21
C THR A 13 7.12 23.68 -6.53
N ASP A 14 6.02 23.75 -5.77
CA ASP A 14 5.48 25.02 -5.28
C ASP A 14 5.72 25.19 -3.78
N GLY A 15 6.15 24.12 -3.09
CA GLY A 15 6.43 24.14 -1.64
C GLY A 15 5.16 24.25 -0.79
N GLU A 16 4.01 23.89 -1.35
CA GLU A 16 2.74 23.89 -0.64
C GLU A 16 2.64 22.76 0.39
N THR A 17 1.75 22.95 1.37
CA THR A 17 1.44 21.95 2.39
C THR A 17 0.28 21.06 1.94
N ILE A 18 0.35 19.77 2.28
CA ILE A 18 -0.73 18.80 2.11
C ILE A 18 -1.74 18.97 3.23
N THR A 19 -3.03 19.08 2.88
CA THR A 19 -4.13 19.21 3.85
C THR A 19 -4.91 17.90 4.01
N GLU A 20 -5.77 17.83 5.03
CA GLU A 20 -6.56 16.62 5.30
C GLU A 20 -7.45 16.17 4.13
N GLU A 21 -7.93 17.11 3.30
CA GLU A 21 -8.78 16.83 2.13
C GLU A 21 -8.04 16.05 1.03
N GLU A 22 -6.71 16.03 1.09
CA GLU A 22 -5.81 15.45 0.11
C GLU A 22 -5.25 14.10 0.54
N ILE A 23 -5.62 13.65 1.74
CA ILE A 23 -5.27 12.34 2.30
C ILE A 23 -6.35 11.32 1.94
N GLU A 24 -5.93 10.14 1.47
CA GLU A 24 -6.83 8.99 1.34
C GLU A 24 -7.32 8.55 2.72
N THR A 25 -8.63 8.71 2.95
CA THR A 25 -9.27 8.42 4.23
C THR A 25 -9.84 7.01 4.32
N ARG A 26 -9.83 6.24 3.22
CA ARG A 26 -10.32 4.86 3.18
C ARG A 26 -9.20 3.86 3.51
N PRO A 27 -9.30 3.11 4.61
CA PRO A 27 -8.27 2.14 5.01
C PRO A 27 -7.96 1.10 3.94
N GLU A 28 -8.95 0.66 3.16
CA GLU A 28 -8.78 -0.34 2.09
C GLU A 28 -8.01 0.17 0.88
N LYS A 29 -7.85 1.49 0.75
CA LYS A 29 -7.07 2.14 -0.31
C LYS A 29 -5.66 2.51 0.12
N LEU A 30 -5.39 2.49 1.43
CA LEU A 30 -4.03 2.70 1.93
C LEU A 30 -3.15 1.48 1.62
N PRO A 31 -1.90 1.71 1.13
CA PRO A 31 -0.92 0.65 0.96
C PRO A 31 -0.58 -0.07 2.27
N GLY A 32 -0.51 -1.40 2.26
CA GLY A 32 -0.17 -2.22 3.42
C GLY A 32 1.16 -1.84 4.08
N ILE A 33 2.16 -1.47 3.28
CA ILE A 33 3.48 -1.03 3.76
C ILE A 33 3.42 0.15 4.75
N LEU A 34 2.36 0.97 4.74
CA LEU A 34 2.19 2.07 5.69
C LEU A 34 1.92 1.58 7.11
N VAL A 35 1.33 0.40 7.26
CA VAL A 35 1.10 -0.24 8.57
C VAL A 35 2.44 -0.75 9.14
N THR A 36 3.28 -1.32 8.28
CA THR A 36 4.56 -1.93 8.69
C THR A 36 5.69 -0.91 8.85
N ASN A 37 5.70 0.16 8.05
CA ASN A 37 6.82 1.11 7.96
C ASN A 37 6.48 2.52 8.47
N LYS A 38 5.97 2.60 9.70
CA LYS A 38 5.52 3.86 10.31
C LYS A 38 6.65 4.85 10.59
N GLU A 39 7.87 4.36 10.84
CA GLU A 39 9.03 5.22 11.13
C GLU A 39 9.38 6.12 9.93
N ASN A 40 9.27 5.58 8.72
CA ASN A 40 9.55 6.34 7.50
C ASN A 40 8.49 7.42 7.19
N LEU A 41 7.28 7.33 7.77
CA LEU A 41 6.25 8.36 7.59
C LEU A 41 6.63 9.70 8.20
N GLN A 42 7.49 9.71 9.23
CA GLN A 42 7.96 10.95 9.84
C GLN A 42 8.68 11.88 8.85
N ALA A 43 9.36 11.30 7.85
CA ALA A 43 10.03 12.08 6.80
C ALA A 43 9.03 12.83 5.90
N VAL A 44 7.76 12.39 5.86
CA VAL A 44 6.70 12.96 5.02
C VAL A 44 5.87 13.99 5.80
N TYR A 45 5.74 13.85 7.13
CA TYR A 45 4.93 14.75 7.96
C TYR A 45 5.32 16.22 7.86
N LYS A 46 6.57 16.54 7.54
CA LYS A 46 7.01 17.93 7.32
C LYS A 46 6.35 18.62 6.12
N TYR A 47 5.70 17.86 5.24
CA TYR A 47 4.95 18.38 4.08
C TYR A 47 3.45 18.46 4.34
N MET A 48 2.98 18.09 5.54
CA MET A 48 1.58 18.01 5.91
C MET A 48 1.27 19.03 7.00
N ASP A 49 0.03 19.50 7.06
CA ASP A 49 -0.47 20.19 8.25
C ASP A 49 -0.87 19.19 9.35
N ASP A 50 -1.15 19.70 10.54
CA ASP A 50 -1.45 18.87 11.72
C ASP A 50 -2.71 18.01 11.50
N ASP A 51 -3.71 18.53 10.77
CA ASP A 51 -4.97 17.85 10.48
C ASP A 51 -4.75 16.69 9.48
N ALA A 52 -3.92 16.89 8.45
CA ALA A 52 -3.50 15.87 7.51
C ALA A 52 -2.71 14.74 8.20
N VAL A 53 -1.77 15.08 9.10
CA VAL A 53 -1.02 14.08 9.89
C VAL A 53 -1.97 13.27 10.77
N ALA A 54 -2.89 13.93 11.49
CA ALA A 54 -3.87 13.28 12.34
C ALA A 54 -4.78 12.35 11.53
N THR A 55 -5.24 12.80 10.36
CA THR A 55 -6.08 12.03 9.44
C THR A 55 -5.37 10.78 8.93
N LEU A 56 -4.15 10.93 8.39
CA LEU A 56 -3.36 9.79 7.91
C LEU A 56 -3.10 8.77 9.03
N TYR A 57 -2.74 9.25 10.22
CA TYR A 57 -2.51 8.37 11.37
C TYR A 57 -3.76 7.60 11.77
N ALA A 58 -4.92 8.27 11.83
CA ALA A 58 -6.19 7.63 12.14
C ALA A 58 -6.57 6.56 11.10
N THR A 59 -6.37 6.81 9.82
CA THR A 59 -6.68 5.85 8.75
C THR A 59 -5.72 4.65 8.76
N ILE A 60 -4.42 4.87 9.01
CA ILE A 60 -3.45 3.77 9.17
C ILE A 60 -3.83 2.91 10.39
N LYS A 61 -4.18 3.55 11.51
CA LYS A 61 -4.60 2.85 12.71
C LYS A 61 -5.86 2.01 12.48
N ALA A 62 -6.85 2.55 11.76
CA ALA A 62 -8.04 1.80 11.39
C ALA A 62 -7.68 0.55 10.54
N LYS A 63 -6.69 0.66 9.65
CA LYS A 63 -6.20 -0.48 8.87
C LYS A 63 -5.47 -1.52 9.73
N GLU A 64 -4.63 -1.05 10.66
CA GLU A 64 -3.89 -1.89 11.60
C GLU A 64 -4.81 -2.64 12.58
N ASP A 65 -5.85 -1.99 13.07
CA ASP A 65 -6.86 -2.57 13.96
C ASP A 65 -7.77 -3.60 13.24
N ASP A 66 -7.48 -3.92 11.96
CA ASP A 66 -8.17 -4.91 11.13
C ASP A 66 -9.70 -4.70 11.14
N ILE A 67 -10.13 -3.44 11.00
CA ILE A 67 -11.57 -3.16 10.92
C ILE A 67 -12.15 -3.91 9.71
N PRO A 68 -13.36 -4.49 9.81
CA PRO A 68 -13.95 -5.23 8.70
C PRO A 68 -13.93 -4.44 7.39
N GLY A 69 -13.23 -4.97 6.39
CA GLY A 69 -13.08 -4.35 5.07
C GLY A 69 -11.83 -3.49 4.89
N ALA A 70 -11.01 -3.26 5.92
CA ALA A 70 -9.74 -2.52 5.78
C ALA A 70 -8.68 -3.24 4.93
N TRP A 71 -8.78 -4.57 4.86
CA TRP A 71 -7.99 -5.41 4.00
C TRP A 71 -8.86 -6.01 2.91
N VAL A 72 -8.45 -5.76 1.67
CA VAL A 72 -9.09 -6.28 0.47
C VAL A 72 -8.04 -6.99 -0.37
N CYS A 73 -8.48 -8.01 -1.09
CA CYS A 73 -7.65 -8.68 -2.08
C CYS A 73 -7.36 -7.72 -3.22
N GLN A 74 -6.07 -7.51 -3.52
CA GLN A 74 -5.68 -6.56 -4.56
C GLN A 74 -5.98 -7.03 -6.00
N GLU A 75 -6.48 -8.26 -6.19
CA GLU A 75 -6.91 -8.79 -7.50
C GLU A 75 -8.41 -8.64 -7.75
N CYS A 76 -9.25 -9.00 -6.77
CA CYS A 76 -10.70 -8.96 -6.92
C CYS A 76 -11.37 -7.79 -6.18
N ALA A 77 -10.63 -7.04 -5.37
CA ALA A 77 -11.12 -5.96 -4.51
C ALA A 77 -12.17 -6.37 -3.46
N GLU A 78 -12.34 -7.67 -3.20
CA GLU A 78 -13.21 -8.18 -2.14
C GLU A 78 -12.44 -8.30 -0.81
N ILE A 79 -13.16 -8.25 0.31
CA ILE A 79 -12.57 -8.31 1.65
C ILE A 79 -11.81 -9.63 1.88
N THR A 80 -10.70 -9.59 2.61
CA THR A 80 -9.87 -10.78 2.91
C THR A 80 -10.38 -11.58 4.11
N ALA A 81 -11.17 -10.96 4.99
CA ALA A 81 -11.75 -11.58 6.18
C ALA A 81 -13.02 -12.42 5.89
N ASP A 82 -13.20 -12.91 4.66
CA ASP A 82 -14.38 -13.65 4.22
C ASP A 82 -14.26 -15.18 4.30
N GLY A 83 -13.17 -15.66 4.90
CA GLY A 83 -12.92 -17.09 5.12
C GLY A 83 -12.25 -17.81 3.96
N ARG A 84 -11.94 -17.12 2.85
CA ARG A 84 -11.04 -17.65 1.81
C ARG A 84 -9.59 -17.63 2.29
N GLU A 85 -8.78 -18.55 1.79
CA GLU A 85 -7.34 -18.55 2.04
C GLU A 85 -6.70 -17.30 1.44
N VAL A 86 -5.81 -16.67 2.21
CA VAL A 86 -5.12 -15.45 1.82
C VAL A 86 -3.62 -15.57 2.05
N VAL A 87 -2.86 -14.82 1.25
CA VAL A 87 -1.42 -14.68 1.35
C VAL A 87 -1.05 -13.20 1.34
N GLU A 88 -0.07 -12.83 2.17
CA GLU A 88 0.50 -11.50 2.23
C GLU A 88 1.77 -11.43 1.36
N CYS A 89 1.94 -10.34 0.60
CA CYS A 89 3.19 -10.07 -0.10
C CYS A 89 4.24 -9.54 0.87
N GLU A 90 5.42 -10.16 0.92
CA GLU A 90 6.51 -9.76 1.81
C GLU A 90 7.10 -8.36 1.54
N SER A 91 6.89 -7.82 0.33
CA SER A 91 7.47 -6.54 -0.08
C SER A 91 6.54 -5.35 0.18
N CYS A 92 5.26 -5.47 -0.22
CA CYS A 92 4.30 -4.37 -0.09
C CYS A 92 3.27 -4.58 1.03
N TYR A 93 3.27 -5.74 1.69
CA TYR A 93 2.35 -6.10 2.77
C TYR A 93 0.87 -6.04 2.35
N GLU A 94 0.61 -6.26 1.06
CA GLU A 94 -0.74 -6.37 0.53
C GLU A 94 -1.23 -7.82 0.57
N TRP A 95 -2.54 -7.97 0.77
CA TRP A 95 -3.20 -9.26 0.87
C TRP A 95 -3.89 -9.66 -0.43
N TYR A 96 -3.90 -10.97 -0.67
CA TYR A 96 -4.42 -11.57 -1.88
C TYR A 96 -5.13 -12.87 -1.51
N HIS A 97 -6.30 -13.14 -2.09
CA HIS A 97 -6.86 -14.48 -2.05
C HIS A 97 -5.99 -15.42 -2.87
N THR A 98 -5.59 -16.56 -2.30
CA THR A 98 -4.73 -17.55 -2.98
C THR A 98 -5.37 -18.04 -4.28
N ALA A 99 -6.70 -18.20 -4.27
CA ALA A 99 -7.50 -18.58 -5.43
C ALA A 99 -7.49 -17.52 -6.56
N CYS A 100 -7.36 -16.23 -6.23
CA CYS A 100 -7.29 -15.15 -7.21
C CYS A 100 -5.95 -15.11 -7.95
N LEU A 101 -4.91 -15.75 -7.41
CA LEU A 101 -3.56 -15.75 -7.96
C LEU A 101 -3.26 -16.95 -8.88
N GLY A 102 -4.17 -17.92 -8.96
CA GLY A 102 -3.97 -19.14 -9.75
C GLY A 102 -3.12 -20.18 -9.03
N SER A 103 -3.80 -21.22 -8.52
CA SER A 103 -3.25 -22.43 -7.86
C SER A 103 -2.52 -22.19 -6.52
N ALA A 104 -3.17 -22.61 -5.43
CA ALA A 104 -2.71 -22.50 -4.04
C ALA A 104 -1.44 -23.31 -3.69
N GLU A 105 -0.98 -24.19 -4.58
CA GLU A 105 0.05 -25.19 -4.25
C GLU A 105 1.49 -24.63 -4.11
N ASN A 106 1.73 -23.35 -4.35
CA ASN A 106 3.10 -22.78 -4.41
C ASN A 106 3.35 -21.56 -3.50
N PHE A 107 2.46 -21.24 -2.56
CA PHE A 107 2.75 -20.21 -1.57
C PHE A 107 3.71 -20.78 -0.52
N MET A 108 5.01 -20.70 -0.81
CA MET A 108 6.09 -20.96 0.14
C MET A 108 5.99 -20.00 1.33
N ALA A 109 6.78 -20.24 2.38
CA ALA A 109 6.86 -19.36 3.55
C ALA A 109 7.18 -17.89 3.19
N SER A 110 7.78 -17.66 2.02
CA SER A 110 8.00 -16.36 1.40
C SER A 110 7.30 -16.24 0.05
N TRP A 111 6.49 -15.21 -0.13
CA TRP A 111 5.80 -14.90 -1.39
C TRP A 111 5.79 -13.40 -1.69
N SER A 112 5.91 -13.04 -2.97
CA SER A 112 5.80 -11.66 -3.44
C SER A 112 4.84 -11.58 -4.63
N CYS A 113 4.02 -10.53 -4.67
CA CYS A 113 3.07 -10.32 -5.76
C CYS A 113 3.78 -9.89 -7.05
N TYR A 114 3.11 -10.01 -8.20
CA TYR A 114 3.67 -9.62 -9.50
C TYR A 114 4.01 -8.12 -9.60
N LYS A 115 3.44 -7.27 -8.73
CA LYS A 115 3.80 -5.83 -8.66
C LYS A 115 5.15 -5.61 -8.00
N CYS A 116 5.56 -6.53 -7.12
CA CYS A 116 6.81 -6.44 -6.35
C CYS A 116 7.93 -7.33 -6.92
N ILE A 117 7.59 -8.38 -7.66
CA ILE A 117 8.59 -9.14 -8.41
C ILE A 117 9.12 -8.23 -9.52
N PRO A 118 10.41 -7.89 -9.55
CA PRO A 118 10.97 -7.16 -10.67
C PRO A 118 10.78 -8.02 -11.93
N THR A 119 10.10 -7.47 -12.94
CA THR A 119 10.02 -8.13 -14.24
C THR A 119 11.46 -8.36 -14.73
N GLN A 120 11.87 -9.61 -14.93
CA GLN A 120 13.16 -9.96 -15.52
C GLN A 120 13.21 -9.62 -17.02
N ASN A 121 12.97 -8.36 -17.38
CA ASN A 121 13.13 -7.83 -18.72
C ASN A 121 14.13 -6.66 -18.78
N GLU A 122 15.14 -6.67 -17.91
CA GLU A 122 16.42 -6.05 -18.25
C GLU A 122 17.22 -7.05 -19.08
N ILE A 123 17.02 -7.01 -20.41
CA ILE A 123 18.04 -7.53 -21.33
C ILE A 123 19.30 -6.69 -21.06
N SER A 124 20.34 -7.34 -20.55
CA SER A 124 21.67 -6.77 -20.41
C SER A 124 22.14 -6.23 -21.77
N PHE A 125 22.13 -4.92 -21.95
CA PHE A 125 22.90 -4.24 -22.99
C PHE A 125 24.39 -4.29 -22.60
N LYS A 126 24.98 -5.47 -22.69
CA LYS A 126 26.42 -5.68 -22.75
C LYS A 126 26.76 -6.63 -23.88
N ASP A 127 26.23 -6.36 -25.06
CA ASP A 127 26.67 -6.96 -26.33
C ASP A 127 26.35 -6.04 -27.52
N PHE A 128 26.78 -4.77 -27.44
CA PHE A 128 27.09 -3.92 -28.61
C PHE A 128 28.24 -2.97 -28.28
#